data_AF-A0A932WJX3-F1
#
_entry.id   AF-A0A932WJX3-F1
#
_cell.length_a   1.000
_cell.length_b   1.000
_cell.length_c   1.000
_cell.angle_alpha   90.00
_cell.angle_beta   90.00
_cell.angle_gamma   90.00
#
_symmetry.space_group_name_H-M   'P 1'
#
loop_
_entity.id
_entity.type
_entity.pdbx_description
1 polymer ?
#
loop_
_entity_poly.entity_id
_entity_poly.type
_entity_poly.pdbx_seq_one_letter_code
_entity_poly.pdbx_strand_id
1 'polypeptide(L)'
;MPSKNHASALVLDGSVAVAWCFSDEADQYADRIAGAFPSLQAVVPAIWHLEVANALLMGERRKRSLPADTAQWLAYLRSLPVIVECDSVMS
;
A
#
# COMPACT_ATOMS: atom_id res chain seq x y z
N MET A 1 -16.39 -24.18 17.54
CA MET A 1 -15.51 -23.94 16.38
C MET A 1 -15.80 -22.52 15.92
N PRO A 2 -14.90 -21.53 16.10
CA PRO A 2 -15.13 -20.23 15.48
C PRO A 2 -14.99 -20.42 13.96
N SER A 3 -16.07 -20.14 13.25
CA SER A 3 -16.12 -20.09 11.80
C SER A 3 -15.03 -19.14 11.31
N LYS A 4 -14.18 -19.57 10.37
CA LYS A 4 -13.31 -18.65 9.64
C LYS A 4 -14.22 -17.69 8.89
N ASN A 5 -14.44 -16.51 9.47
CA ASN A 5 -14.97 -15.38 8.71
C ASN A 5 -13.96 -15.12 7.61
N HIS A 6 -14.27 -15.53 6.38
CA HIS A 6 -13.70 -14.90 5.20
C HIS A 6 -14.30 -13.50 5.12
N ALA A 7 -13.85 -12.62 6.02
CA ALA A 7 -13.95 -11.20 5.75
C ALA A 7 -13.23 -11.01 4.42
N SER A 8 -13.92 -10.44 3.43
CA SER A 8 -13.34 -10.10 2.12
C SER A 8 -12.20 -9.11 2.36
N ALA A 9 -11.02 -9.64 2.65
CA ALA A 9 -9.83 -8.85 2.89
C ALA A 9 -9.38 -8.30 1.54
N LEU A 10 -9.33 -6.97 1.44
CA LEU A 10 -8.77 -6.33 0.26
C LEU A 10 -7.24 -6.48 0.35
N VAL A 11 -6.66 -7.18 -0.62
CA VAL A 11 -5.20 -7.24 -0.76
C VAL A 11 -4.75 -5.95 -1.45
N LEU A 12 -3.96 -5.13 -0.75
CA LEU A 12 -3.38 -3.92 -1.31
C LEU A 12 -2.04 -4.26 -1.96
N ASP A 13 -2.00 -4.18 -3.28
CA ASP A 13 -0.77 -4.36 -4.05
C ASP A 13 0.18 -3.16 -3.89
N GLY A 14 1.49 -3.41 -4.02
CA GLY A 14 2.51 -2.36 -3.96
C GLY A 14 2.33 -1.30 -5.06
N SER A 15 1.89 -1.70 -6.26
CA SER A 15 1.65 -0.78 -7.38
C SER A 15 0.50 0.21 -7.12
N VAL A 16 -0.56 -0.23 -6.44
CA VAL A 16 -1.70 0.65 -6.07
C VAL A 16 -1.26 1.71 -5.06
N ALA A 17 -0.47 1.31 -4.06
CA ALA A 17 0.09 2.24 -3.09
C ALA A 17 1.06 3.24 -3.73
N VAL A 18 1.79 2.80 -4.75
CA VAL A 18 2.71 3.63 -5.54
C VAL A 18 1.95 4.61 -6.44
N ALA A 19 0.80 4.22 -7.00
CA ALA A 19 -0.06 5.11 -7.78
C ALA A 19 -0.57 6.30 -6.94
N TRP A 20 -0.83 6.11 -5.64
CA TRP A 20 -1.12 7.24 -4.74
C TRP A 20 0.05 8.22 -4.65
N CYS A 21 1.29 7.72 -4.65
CA CYS A 21 2.48 8.52 -4.40
C CYS A 21 2.86 9.46 -5.56
N PHE A 22 2.47 9.12 -6.79
CA PHE A 22 2.87 9.85 -8.00
C PHE A 22 1.63 10.35 -8.75
N SER A 23 1.35 11.65 -8.65
CA SER A 23 0.17 12.31 -9.26
C SER A 23 0.14 12.33 -10.80
N ASP A 24 1.18 11.81 -11.47
CA ASP A 24 1.27 11.77 -12.94
C ASP A 24 0.23 10.83 -13.57
N GLU A 25 -0.31 9.88 -12.81
CA GLU A 25 -1.35 8.95 -13.25
C GLU A 25 -2.52 9.06 -12.26
N ALA A 26 -3.47 9.98 -12.52
CA ALA A 26 -4.70 10.06 -11.76
C ALA A 26 -5.51 8.76 -11.96
N ASP A 27 -5.31 7.80 -11.06
CA ASP A 27 -6.00 6.52 -11.10
C ASP A 27 -7.24 6.58 -10.18
N GLN A 28 -8.41 6.78 -10.80
CA GLN A 28 -9.71 6.77 -10.12
C GLN A 28 -9.96 5.46 -9.36
N TYR A 29 -9.32 4.35 -9.74
CA TYR A 29 -9.38 3.10 -8.99
C TYR A 29 -8.59 3.20 -7.69
N ALA A 30 -7.36 3.70 -7.76
CA ALA A 30 -6.53 3.93 -6.59
C ALA A 30 -7.21 4.92 -5.62
N ASP A 31 -7.75 6.04 -6.11
CA ASP A 31 -8.43 7.04 -5.26
C ASP A 31 -9.66 6.47 -4.53
N ARG A 32 -10.45 5.62 -5.22
CA ARG A 32 -11.60 4.94 -4.61
C ARG A 32 -11.17 3.97 -3.51
N ILE A 33 -10.04 3.29 -3.71
CA ILE A 33 -9.47 2.43 -2.67
C ILE A 33 -9.02 3.29 -1.49
N ALA A 34 -8.28 4.38 -1.69
CA ALA A 34 -7.85 5.28 -0.61
C ALA A 34 -9.04 5.82 0.21
N GLY A 35 -10.15 6.15 -0.45
CA GLY A 35 -11.38 6.59 0.22
C GLY A 35 -12.09 5.51 1.04
N ALA A 36 -11.87 4.23 0.75
CA ALA A 36 -12.47 3.09 1.45
C ALA A 36 -11.62 2.56 2.61
N PHE A 37 -10.34 2.96 2.70
CA PHE A 37 -9.40 2.53 3.75
C PHE A 37 -9.76 2.92 5.19
N PRO A 38 -10.46 4.03 5.49
CA PRO A 38 -10.87 4.33 6.86
C PRO A 38 -11.81 3.29 7.48
N SER A 39 -12.47 2.47 6.66
CA SER A 39 -13.46 1.46 7.08
C SER A 39 -13.06 0.02 6.75
N LEU A 40 -11.89 -0.20 6.14
CA LEU A 40 -11.42 -1.52 5.71
C LEU A 40 -10.03 -1.81 6.25
N GLN A 41 -9.86 -3.01 6.81
CA GLN A 41 -8.55 -3.56 7.11
C GLN A 41 -7.97 -4.17 5.84
N ALA A 42 -6.85 -3.65 5.39
CA ALA A 42 -6.18 -4.15 4.19
C ALA A 42 -5.10 -5.15 4.56
N VAL A 43 -4.89 -6.11 3.67
CA VAL A 43 -3.84 -7.10 3.78
C VAL A 43 -2.77 -6.80 2.74
N VAL A 44 -1.50 -6.82 3.14
CA VAL A 44 -0.37 -6.57 2.23
C VAL A 44 0.61 -7.75 2.24
N PRO A 45 1.26 -8.05 1.10
CA PRO A 45 2.33 -9.04 1.07
C PRO A 45 3.49 -8.70 2.01
N ALA A 46 4.21 -9.70 2.51
CA ALA A 46 5.40 -9.50 3.36
C ALA A 46 6.48 -8.58 2.73
N ILE A 47 6.58 -8.57 1.40
CA ILE A 47 7.55 -7.75 0.66
C ILE A 47 7.05 -6.33 0.33
N TRP A 48 5.78 -6.02 0.61
CA TRP A 48 5.13 -4.78 0.18
C TRP A 48 5.89 -3.53 0.62
N HIS A 49 6.39 -3.50 1.86
CA HIS A 49 7.16 -2.36 2.36
C HIS A 49 8.44 -2.11 1.55
N LEU A 50 9.09 -3.18 1.05
CA LEU A 50 10.30 -3.07 0.23
C LEU A 50 9.96 -2.57 -1.18
N GLU A 51 8.85 -3.03 -1.75
CA GLU A 51 8.39 -2.59 -3.07
C GLU A 51 8.03 -1.10 -3.06
N VAL A 52 7.27 -0.66 -2.04
CA VAL A 52 6.92 0.75 -1.82
C VAL A 52 8.18 1.60 -1.63
N ALA A 53 9.09 1.18 -0.75
CA ALA A 53 10.33 1.93 -0.50
C ALA A 53 11.20 2.04 -1.76
N ASN A 54 11.33 0.95 -2.52
CA ASN A 54 12.07 0.93 -3.78
C ASN A 54 11.41 1.84 -4.82
N ALA A 55 10.09 1.84 -4.93
CA ALA A 55 9.37 2.70 -5.86
C ALA A 55 9.53 4.18 -5.53
N LEU A 56 9.45 4.57 -4.25
CA LEU A 56 9.70 5.94 -3.79
C LEU A 56 11.14 6.38 -4.13
N LEU A 57 12.13 5.55 -3.79
CA LEU A 57 13.53 5.81 -4.11
C LEU A 57 13.77 5.95 -5.62
N MET A 58 13.13 5.11 -6.42
CA MET A 58 13.22 5.17 -7.88
C MET A 58 12.53 6.41 -8.45
N GLY A 59 11.43 6.86 -7.84
CA GLY A 59 10.76 8.12 -8.16
C GLY A 59 11.66 9.33 -7.95
N GLU A 60 12.33 9.41 -6.80
CA GLU A 60 13.32 10.45 -6.50
C GLU A 60 14.49 10.43 -7.48
N ARG A 61 15.07 9.24 -7.74
CA ARG A 61 16.18 9.07 -8.70
C ARG A 61 15.81 9.52 -10.10
N ARG A 62 14.54 9.34 -10.49
CA ARG A 62 13.99 9.77 -11.79
C ARG A 62 13.47 11.21 -11.77
N LYS A 63 13.63 11.95 -10.67
CA LYS A 63 13.13 13.32 -10.47
C LYS A 63 11.62 13.47 -10.65
N ARG A 64 10.86 12.40 -10.36
CA ARG A 64 9.38 12.39 -10.39
C ARG A 64 8.75 12.80 -9.06
N SER A 65 9.53 12.88 -7.99
CA SER A 65 9.10 13.26 -6.65
C SER A 65 10.27 13.86 -5.88
N LEU A 66 10.01 14.81 -4.99
CA LEU A 66 11.01 15.39 -4.09
C LEU A 66 11.14 14.54 -2.83
N PRO A 67 12.31 14.54 -2.16
CA PRO A 67 12.48 13.83 -0.89
C PRO A 67 11.46 14.21 0.20
N ALA A 68 10.96 15.45 0.18
CA ALA A 68 9.91 15.90 1.08
C ALA A 68 8.56 15.21 0.81
N ASP A 69 8.23 14.99 -0.47
CA ASP A 69 7.02 14.29 -0.89
C ASP A 69 7.09 12.82 -0.47
N THR A 70 8.23 12.17 -0.69
CA THR A 70 8.48 10.79 -0.21
C THR A 70 8.27 10.65 1.30
N ALA A 71 8.79 11.59 2.09
CA ALA A 71 8.63 11.56 3.54
C ALA A 71 7.16 11.69 3.96
N GLN A 72 6.40 12.57 3.29
CA GLN A 72 4.96 12.71 3.49
C GLN A 72 4.20 11.43 3.13
N TRP A 73 4.54 10.79 2.00
CA TRP A 73 3.92 9.54 1.58
C TRP A 73 4.22 8.38 2.53
N LEU A 74 5.46 8.27 3.02
CA LEU A 74 5.81 7.28 4.04
C LEU A 74 5.02 7.49 5.34
N ALA A 75 4.78 8.74 5.75
CA ALA A 75 3.96 9.03 6.92
C ALA A 75 2.49 8.62 6.71
N TYR A 76 1.93 8.90 5.52
CA TYR A 76 0.57 8.46 5.16
C TYR A 76 0.45 6.94 5.16
N LEU A 77 1.36 6.22 4.49
CA LEU A 77 1.32 4.75 4.42
C LEU A 77 1.46 4.09 5.80
N ARG A 78 2.25 4.68 6.71
CA ARG A 78 2.34 4.22 8.12
C ARG A 78 1.05 4.42 8.92
N SER A 79 0.18 5.32 8.49
CA SER A 79 -1.11 5.56 9.14
C SER A 79 -2.22 4.60 8.69
N LEU A 80 -2.01 3.85 7.60
CA LEU A 80 -3.00 2.93 7.07
C LEU A 80 -3.12 1.69 7.97
N PRO A 81 -4.35 1.20 8.23
CA PRO A 81 -4.58 -0.03 8.99
C PRO A 81 -4.28 -1.29 8.13
N VAL A 82 -3.01 -1.51 7.82
CA VAL A 82 -2.53 -2.66 7.03
C VAL A 82 -2.08 -3.82 7.94
N ILE A 83 -2.46 -5.03 7.59
CA ILE A 83 -1.93 -6.28 8.14
C ILE A 83 -0.99 -6.90 7.12
N VAL A 84 0.20 -7.29 7.56
CA VAL A 84 1.11 -8.08 6.72
C VAL A 84 0.64 -9.53 6.71
N GLU A 85 0.35 -10.06 5.53
CA GLU A 85 0.19 -11.50 5.31
C GLU A 85 1.57 -12.11 5.07
N CYS A 86 2.04 -12.82 6.10
CA CYS A 86 3.12 -13.78 5.91
C CYS A 86 2.51 -15.08 5.39
N ASP A 87 3.02 -15.57 4.26
CA ASP A 87 2.79 -16.96 3.85
C ASP A 87 3.14 -17.86 5.03
N SER A 88 2.13 -18.40 5.69
CA SER A 88 2.32 -19.49 6.61
C SER A 88 2.66 -20.70 5.76
N VAL A 89 3.94 -20.92 5.53
CA VAL A 89 4.44 -22.19 4.99
C VAL A 89 4.12 -23.25 6.05
N MET A 90 2.92 -23.82 5.96
CA MET A 90 2.56 -25.03 6.66
C MET A 90 3.38 -26.16 6.03
N SER A 91 4.44 -26.58 6.72
CA SER A 91 5.01 -27.91 6.55
C SER A 91 5.06 -28.62 7.90
#